data_AF-A0A2G9M7H8-F1
#
_entry.id   AF-A0A2G9M7H8-F1
#
_cell.length_a   1.000
_cell.length_b   1.000
_cell.length_c   1.000
_cell.angle_alpha   90.00
_cell.angle_beta   90.00
_cell.angle_gamma   90.00
#
_symmetry.space_group_name_H-M   'P 1'
#
loop_
_entity.id
_entity.type
_entity.pdbx_description
1 polymer ?
#
loop_
_entity_poly.entity_id
_entity_poly.type
_entity_poly.pdbx_seq_one_letter_code
_entity_poly.pdbx_strand_id
1 'polypeptide(L)'
;METLHQKSPSKMEIFTAIQVCYELNEDNRKREFAGLIGAMKRLRLTKGIILTYDQEDELKIGGKPVVIKPVWKWLVECSHNQ
;
A
#
# COMPACT_ATOMS: atom_id res chain seq x y z
N MET A 1 -35.77 0.71 30.51
CA MET A 1 -34.83 -0.36 30.10
C MET A 1 -34.78 -0.34 28.58
N GLU A 2 -34.14 0.66 27.99
CA GLU A 2 -33.95 0.73 26.54
C GLU A 2 -32.58 0.17 26.20
N THR A 3 -32.59 -0.93 25.45
CA THR A 3 -31.42 -1.66 24.98
C THR A 3 -30.66 -0.83 23.96
N LEU A 4 -29.45 -0.41 24.32
CA LEU A 4 -28.48 0.21 23.43
C LEU A 4 -28.20 -0.73 22.24
N HIS A 5 -28.73 -0.38 21.07
CA HIS A 5 -28.35 -1.00 19.80
C HIS A 5 -26.89 -0.67 19.52
N GLN A 6 -26.02 -1.65 19.73
CA GLN A 6 -24.63 -1.61 19.32
C GLN A 6 -24.56 -1.50 17.79
N LYS A 7 -24.25 -0.29 17.28
CA LYS A 7 -23.97 -0.11 15.85
C LYS A 7 -22.79 -1.00 15.47
N SER A 8 -23.04 -1.96 14.59
CA SER A 8 -22.01 -2.77 13.94
C SER A 8 -21.02 -1.86 13.21
N PRO A 9 -19.71 -2.14 13.23
CA PRO A 9 -18.73 -1.30 12.54
C PRO A 9 -19.06 -1.31 11.03
N SER A 10 -19.31 -0.11 10.51
CA SER A 10 -19.51 0.19 9.10
C SER A 10 -18.35 -0.34 8.26
N LYS A 11 -18.68 -0.92 7.10
CA LYS A 11 -17.81 -1.33 5.97
C LYS A 11 -16.34 -0.89 6.13
N MET A 12 -15.43 -1.84 6.37
CA MET A 12 -14.00 -1.57 6.54
C MET A 12 -13.41 -1.09 5.20
N GLU A 13 -13.04 0.18 5.12
CA GLU A 13 -12.26 0.69 4.00
C GLU A 13 -10.88 0.03 4.00
N ILE A 14 -10.53 -0.62 2.90
CA ILE A 14 -9.24 -1.28 2.74
C ILE A 14 -8.20 -0.21 2.38
N PHE A 15 -7.52 0.33 3.39
CA PHE A 15 -6.43 1.27 3.19
C PHE A 15 -5.17 0.57 2.66
N THR A 16 -4.41 1.24 1.79
CA THR A 16 -3.12 0.78 1.26
C THR A 16 -2.09 1.87 1.48
N ALA A 17 -0.89 1.51 1.96
CA ALA A 17 0.21 2.46 2.01
C ALA A 17 0.88 2.53 0.63
N ILE A 18 1.07 3.75 0.13
CA ILE A 18 1.74 4.03 -1.13
C ILE A 18 2.98 4.84 -0.81
N GLN A 19 4.13 4.36 -1.27
CA GLN A 19 5.37 5.13 -1.35
C GLN A 19 5.65 5.48 -2.82
N VAL A 20 6.25 6.63 -3.10
CA VAL A 20 6.50 7.08 -4.48
C VAL A 20 7.95 7.53 -4.61
N CYS A 21 8.65 7.01 -5.61
CA CYS A 21 9.99 7.45 -5.99
C CYS A 21 10.13 7.40 -7.51
N TYR A 22 11.08 8.14 -8.09
CA TYR A 22 11.29 8.07 -9.55
C TYR A 22 11.85 6.71 -9.96
N GLU A 23 12.92 6.30 -9.29
CA GLU A 23 13.63 5.03 -9.52
C GLU A 23 14.09 4.47 -8.17
N LEU A 24 14.01 3.16 -8.00
CA LEU A 24 14.64 2.40 -6.94
C LEU A 24 16.04 1.97 -7.36
N ASN A 25 17.02 2.36 -6.55
CA ASN A 25 18.42 1.98 -6.72
C ASN A 25 19.04 1.66 -5.34
N GLU A 26 20.29 1.20 -5.33
CA GLU A 26 20.94 0.73 -4.09
C GLU A 26 20.97 1.79 -2.98
N ASP A 27 21.12 3.07 -3.35
CA ASP A 27 21.21 4.19 -2.40
C ASP A 27 19.90 4.49 -1.69
N ASN A 28 18.77 4.36 -2.39
CA ASN A 28 17.46 4.72 -1.85
C ASN A 28 16.63 3.52 -1.38
N ARG A 29 16.88 2.31 -1.89
CA ARG A 29 16.03 1.14 -1.69
C ARG A 29 15.73 0.91 -0.22
N LYS A 30 16.77 0.90 0.62
CA LYS A 30 16.60 0.67 2.07
C LYS A 30 15.68 1.69 2.74
N ARG A 31 15.79 2.98 2.37
CA ARG A 31 14.99 4.07 2.93
C ARG A 31 13.53 3.99 2.46
N GLU A 32 13.31 3.80 1.17
CA GLU A 32 11.96 3.74 0.58
C GLU A 32 11.15 2.57 1.16
N PHE A 33 11.75 1.39 1.24
CA PHE A 33 11.12 0.23 1.84
C PHE A 33 10.88 0.42 3.35
N ALA A 34 11.83 0.99 4.09
CA ALA A 34 11.66 1.25 5.52
C ALA A 34 10.49 2.20 5.82
N GLY A 35 10.32 3.25 5.02
CA GLY A 35 9.18 4.17 5.11
C GLY A 35 7.85 3.46 4.89
N LEU A 36 7.74 2.68 3.81
CA LEU A 36 6.53 1.91 3.49
C LEU A 36 6.18 0.91 4.61
N ILE A 37 7.16 0.12 5.06
CA ILE A 37 6.97 -0.88 6.13
C ILE A 37 6.56 -0.19 7.44
N GLY A 38 7.16 0.95 7.76
CA GLY A 38 6.81 1.76 8.93
C GLY A 38 5.34 2.17 8.91
N ALA A 39 4.86 2.70 7.78
CA ALA A 39 3.46 3.04 7.59
C ALA A 39 2.53 1.83 7.69
N MET A 40 2.87 0.72 7.02
CA MET A 40 2.09 -0.53 7.07
C MET A 40 1.99 -1.10 8.48
N LYS A 41 3.06 -1.05 9.28
CA LYS A 41 3.05 -1.49 10.67
C LYS A 41 2.19 -0.58 11.55
N ARG A 42 2.38 0.74 11.44
CA ARG A 42 1.64 1.74 12.24
C ARG A 42 0.13 1.67 12.01
N LEU A 43 -0.27 1.44 10.76
CA LEU A 43 -1.67 1.42 10.34
C LEU A 43 -2.26 0.00 10.21
N ARG A 44 -1.50 -1.04 10.59
CA ARG A 44 -1.91 -2.46 10.51
C ARG A 44 -2.37 -2.90 9.12
N LEU A 45 -1.76 -2.35 8.06
CA LEU A 45 -2.13 -2.65 6.68
C LEU A 45 -1.56 -4.00 6.25
N THR A 46 -2.27 -4.67 5.34
CA THR A 46 -1.93 -6.00 4.82
C THR A 46 -1.16 -5.94 3.50
N LYS A 47 -1.21 -4.81 2.78
CA LYS A 47 -0.52 -4.60 1.50
C LYS A 47 0.08 -3.20 1.39
N GLY A 48 1.15 -3.08 0.61
CA GLY A 48 1.82 -1.82 0.30
C GLY A 48 2.21 -1.75 -1.18
N ILE A 49 2.36 -0.53 -1.70
CA ILE A 49 2.75 -0.28 -3.08
C ILE A 49 3.90 0.73 -3.09
N ILE A 50 4.89 0.53 -3.95
CA ILE A 50 5.86 1.53 -4.36
C ILE A 50 5.55 1.92 -5.80
N LEU A 51 5.19 3.17 -6.04
CA LEU A 51 5.03 3.69 -7.39
C LEU A 51 6.35 4.25 -7.91
N THR A 52 6.70 3.86 -9.13
CA THR A 52 7.93 4.22 -9.84
C THR A 52 7.63 4.87 -11.19
N TYR A 53 8.66 5.35 -11.88
CA TYR A 53 8.53 5.82 -13.26
C TYR A 53 8.22 4.64 -14.22
N ASP A 54 9.01 3.58 -14.19
CA ASP A 54 8.96 2.47 -15.13
C ASP A 54 9.35 1.08 -14.56
N GLN A 55 9.74 0.98 -13.28
CA GLN A 55 10.16 -0.29 -12.68
C GLN A 55 9.00 -1.12 -12.12
N GLU A 56 9.06 -2.43 -12.30
CA GLU A 56 8.07 -3.40 -11.81
C GLU A 56 8.72 -4.53 -11.04
N ASP A 57 8.11 -4.89 -9.91
CA ASP A 57 8.53 -6.03 -9.10
C ASP A 57 7.41 -6.43 -8.13
N GLU A 58 7.43 -7.67 -7.67
CA GLU A 58 6.57 -8.16 -6.60
C GLU A 58 7.39 -8.93 -5.57
N LEU A 59 7.31 -8.50 -4.32
CA LEU A 59 8.06 -9.13 -3.25
C LEU A 59 7.28 -9.20 -1.95
N LYS A 60 7.76 -10.02 -1.02
CA LYS A 60 7.17 -10.18 0.31
C LYS A 60 8.13 -9.67 1.36
N ILE A 61 7.66 -8.74 2.20
CA ILE A 61 8.41 -8.26 3.37
C ILE A 61 7.65 -8.61 4.63
N GLY A 62 8.26 -9.43 5.50
CA GLY A 62 7.60 -9.90 6.72
C GLY A 62 6.29 -10.65 6.43
N GLY A 63 6.25 -11.41 5.33
CA GLY A 63 5.08 -12.15 4.87
C GLY A 63 3.99 -11.30 4.19
N LYS A 64 4.13 -9.97 4.15
CA LYS A 64 3.16 -9.07 3.52
C LYS A 64 3.59 -8.72 2.09
N PRO A 65 2.66 -8.73 1.11
CA PRO A 65 2.96 -8.34 -0.26
C PRO A 65 3.27 -6.85 -0.37
N VAL A 66 4.33 -6.55 -1.13
CA VAL A 66 4.69 -5.21 -1.60
C VAL A 66 4.84 -5.28 -3.12
N VAL A 67 4.10 -4.42 -3.81
CA VAL A 67 4.13 -4.32 -5.28
C VAL A 67 4.90 -3.07 -5.66
N ILE A 68 5.84 -3.19 -6.59
CA ILE A 68 6.51 -2.07 -7.24
C ILE A 68 5.87 -1.93 -8.63
N LYS A 69 5.37 -0.74 -8.96
CA LYS A 69 4.61 -0.54 -10.21
C LYS A 69 4.80 0.86 -10.78
N PRO A 70 4.89 1.04 -12.11
CA PRO A 70 4.86 2.32 -12.76
C PRO A 70 3.58 3.07 -12.44
N VAL A 71 3.69 4.36 -12.14
CA VAL A 71 2.54 5.21 -11.80
C VAL A 71 1.46 5.19 -12.88
N TRP A 72 1.84 5.16 -14.16
CA TRP A 72 0.89 5.16 -15.27
C TRP A 72 0.09 3.85 -15.34
N LYS A 73 0.71 2.69 -15.05
CA LYS A 73 -0.01 1.41 -14.98
C LYS A 73 -1.02 1.43 -13.86
N TRP A 74 -0.62 1.92 -12.69
CA TRP A 74 -1.51 2.06 -11.55
C TRP A 74 -2.73 2.96 -11.87
N LEU A 75 -2.52 4.10 -12.52
CA LEU A 75 -3.59 5.00 -12.93
C LEU A 75 -4.58 4.32 -13.90
N VAL A 76 -4.08 3.59 -14.90
CA VAL A 76 -4.92 2.86 -15.87
C VAL A 76 -5.73 1.75 -15.18
N GLU A 77 -5.12 0.98 -14.28
CA GLU A 77 -5.81 -0.07 -13.52
C GLU A 77 -6.89 0.49 -12.58
N CYS A 78 -6.64 1.64 -11.96
CA CYS A 78 -7.64 2.35 -11.16
C CYS A 78 -8.81 2.87 -12.00
N SER A 79 -8.59 3.13 -13.29
CA SER A 79 -9.62 3.63 -14.20
C SER A 79 -10.64 2.56 -14.61
N HIS A 80 -10.27 1.28 -14.53
CA HIS A 80 -11.10 0.14 -14.97
C HIS A 80 -11.75 -0.64 -13.81
N ASN A 81 -11.48 -0.24 -12.56
CA ASN A 81 -12.08 -0.84 -11.35
C ASN A 81 -13.24 0.01 -10.78
N GLN A 82 -13.94 0.77 -11.63
CA GLN A 82 -15.19 1.47 -11.26
C GLN A 82 -16.41 0.67 -11.70
#